data_AF-A0A0G1S6W7-F1
#
_entry.id   AF-A0A0G1S6W7-F1
#
_cell.length_a   1.000
_cell.length_b   1.000
_cell.length_c   1.000
_cell.angle_alpha   90.00
_cell.angle_beta   90.00
_cell.angle_gamma   90.00
#
_symmetry.space_group_name_H-M   'P 1'
#
loop_
_entity.id
_entity.type
_entity.pdbx_description
1 polymer ?
#
loop_
_entity_poly.entity_id
_entity_poly.type
_entity_poly.pdbx_seq_one_letter_code
_entity_poly.pdbx_strand_id
1 'polypeptide(L)'
;MSFLFNLLFFFVPIVLYPYSHELFEFNKMVFVYALTVLISTAWAVRMILAKKIIFRRSLFDVPILLFLFSQLLSTAFSIDVRTSLLGYYSRFHGGFLSTLSYSLLFWAFVSNMDRAKTLKAIRFLVFSGIIVSFYGVLQHFGIDKDVWVQDVQERVFSTLGQPNWLAAWLVALLPIAWAFYLSLRQKSKNFLIPNPARVFWVWRSPPLSSGELIFSTASRKDQSF
;
A
#
# COMPACT_ATOMS: atom_id res chain seq x y z
N MET A 1 4.59 -4.10 -11.19
CA MET A 1 4.23 -4.64 -9.85
C MET A 1 3.97 -3.58 -8.79
N SER A 2 4.94 -2.73 -8.40
CA SER A 2 4.68 -1.73 -7.34
C SER A 2 3.49 -0.83 -7.69
N PHE A 3 3.38 -0.42 -8.96
CA PHE A 3 2.22 0.33 -9.44
C PHE A 3 0.89 -0.39 -9.20
N LEU A 4 0.78 -1.68 -9.53
CA LEU A 4 -0.43 -2.48 -9.33
C LEU A 4 -0.82 -2.60 -7.85
N PHE A 5 0.16 -2.77 -6.95
CA PHE A 5 -0.10 -2.77 -5.52
C PHE A 5 -0.54 -1.39 -5.01
N ASN A 6 0.06 -0.30 -5.50
CA ASN A 6 -0.39 1.05 -5.12
C ASN A 6 -1.83 1.28 -5.57
N LEU A 7 -2.19 0.84 -6.78
CA LEU A 7 -3.55 0.88 -7.31
C LEU A 7 -4.50 0.06 -6.42
N LEU A 8 -4.12 -1.17 -6.05
CA LEU A 8 -4.87 -2.02 -5.12
C LEU A 8 -5.15 -1.31 -3.79
N PHE A 9 -4.12 -0.85 -3.09
CA PHE A 9 -4.28 -0.22 -1.77
C PHE A 9 -5.01 1.12 -1.81
N PHE A 10 -4.90 1.87 -2.90
CA PHE A 10 -5.58 3.15 -3.02
C PHE A 10 -7.07 2.98 -3.34
N PHE A 11 -7.39 2.13 -4.32
CA PHE A 11 -8.74 2.06 -4.87
C PHE A 11 -9.65 1.06 -4.15
N VAL A 12 -9.16 -0.05 -3.59
CA VAL A 12 -10.02 -1.02 -2.88
C VAL A 12 -10.98 -0.37 -1.88
N PRO A 13 -10.55 0.50 -0.95
CA PRO A 13 -11.48 1.12 -0.02
C PRO A 13 -12.38 2.19 -0.65
N ILE A 14 -12.05 2.72 -1.83
CA ILE A 14 -12.81 3.81 -2.50
C ILE A 14 -13.83 3.26 -3.50
N VAL A 15 -13.52 2.14 -4.17
CA VAL A 15 -14.35 1.58 -5.23
C VAL A 15 -15.74 1.24 -4.70
N LEU A 16 -16.73 1.88 -5.31
CA LEU A 16 -18.15 1.64 -5.11
C LEU A 16 -18.85 1.82 -6.45
N TYR A 17 -19.90 1.05 -6.70
CA TYR A 17 -20.72 1.19 -7.88
C TYR A 17 -22.19 1.05 -7.47
N PRO A 18 -22.97 2.14 -7.43
CA PRO A 18 -24.32 2.12 -6.85
C PRO A 18 -25.35 1.31 -7.65
N TYR A 19 -25.04 0.98 -8.91
CA TYR A 19 -25.98 0.30 -9.81
C TYR A 19 -25.85 -1.23 -9.81
N SER A 20 -24.97 -1.81 -8.98
CA SER A 20 -24.90 -3.26 -8.80
C SER A 20 -25.86 -3.74 -7.70
N HIS A 21 -26.31 -5.00 -7.80
CA HIS A 21 -27.21 -5.63 -6.81
C HIS A 21 -26.63 -5.66 -5.40
N GLU A 22 -25.31 -5.73 -5.28
CA GLU A 22 -24.58 -5.48 -4.04
C GLU A 22 -23.65 -4.29 -4.30
N LEU A 23 -23.81 -3.22 -3.52
CA LEU A 23 -23.31 -1.89 -3.85
C LEU A 23 -21.85 -1.70 -3.42
N PHE A 24 -21.42 -2.37 -2.35
CA PHE A 24 -20.18 -2.04 -1.64
C PHE A 24 -19.12 -3.12 -1.76
N GLU A 25 -19.39 -4.35 -1.38
CA GLU A 25 -18.42 -5.44 -1.26
C GLU A 25 -18.08 -6.09 -2.60
N PHE A 26 -19.08 -6.35 -3.43
CA PHE A 26 -18.94 -7.04 -4.72
C PHE A 26 -17.96 -6.33 -5.63
N ASN A 27 -18.12 -5.01 -5.78
CA ASN A 27 -17.27 -4.19 -6.64
C ASN A 27 -15.81 -4.20 -6.18
N LYS A 28 -15.59 -4.18 -4.86
CA LYS A 28 -14.25 -4.26 -4.27
C LYS A 28 -13.63 -5.63 -4.51
N MET A 29 -14.41 -6.70 -4.33
CA MET A 29 -13.91 -8.06 -4.54
C MET A 29 -13.60 -8.36 -6.00
N VAL A 30 -14.44 -7.92 -6.95
CA VAL A 30 -14.15 -8.01 -8.39
C VAL A 30 -12.86 -7.27 -8.73
N PHE A 31 -12.67 -6.07 -8.17
CA PHE A 31 -11.44 -5.30 -8.34
C PHE A 31 -10.21 -6.01 -7.77
N VAL A 32 -10.32 -6.62 -6.58
CA VAL A 32 -9.27 -7.44 -5.97
C VAL A 32 -8.95 -8.65 -6.84
N TYR A 33 -9.95 -9.36 -7.36
CA TYR A 33 -9.73 -10.52 -8.24
C TYR A 33 -9.05 -10.12 -9.54
N ALA A 34 -9.50 -9.05 -10.19
CA ALA A 34 -8.89 -8.53 -11.41
C ALA A 34 -7.41 -8.18 -11.18
N LEU A 35 -7.09 -7.48 -10.09
CA LEU A 35 -5.71 -7.14 -9.75
C LEU A 35 -4.89 -8.34 -9.31
N THR A 36 -5.48 -9.33 -8.64
CA THR A 36 -4.80 -10.58 -8.27
C THR A 36 -4.34 -11.30 -9.52
N VAL A 37 -5.20 -11.43 -10.54
CA VAL A 37 -4.84 -12.03 -11.83
C VAL A 37 -3.72 -11.24 -12.49
N LEU A 38 -3.83 -9.91 -12.58
CA LEU A 38 -2.81 -9.06 -13.19
C LEU A 38 -1.46 -9.14 -12.47
N ILE A 39 -1.46 -9.09 -11.13
CA ILE A 39 -0.25 -9.16 -10.31
C ILE A 39 0.40 -10.54 -10.40
N SER A 40 -0.40 -11.61 -10.32
CA SER A 40 0.09 -13.00 -10.39
C SER A 40 0.64 -13.32 -11.77
N THR A 41 -0.04 -12.90 -12.84
CA THR A 41 0.46 -13.05 -14.21
C THR A 41 1.75 -12.25 -14.42
N ALA A 42 1.80 -10.99 -13.97
CA ALA A 42 3.03 -10.20 -14.03
C ALA A 42 4.18 -10.85 -13.22
N TRP A 43 3.86 -11.55 -12.13
CA TRP A 43 4.85 -12.28 -11.34
C TRP A 43 5.39 -13.50 -12.07
N ALA A 44 4.49 -14.30 -12.65
CA ALA A 44 4.83 -15.46 -13.46
C ALA A 44 5.72 -15.05 -14.65
N VAL A 45 5.32 -14.02 -15.40
CA VAL A 45 6.10 -13.48 -16.52
C VAL A 45 7.49 -13.04 -16.05
N ARG A 46 7.60 -12.35 -14.90
CA ARG A 46 8.90 -11.94 -14.34
C ARG A 46 9.79 -13.15 -14.00
N MET A 47 9.22 -14.23 -13.46
CA MET A 47 9.98 -15.45 -13.15
C MET A 47 10.48 -16.15 -14.41
N ILE A 48 9.65 -16.20 -15.45
CA ILE A 48 10.00 -16.78 -16.77
C ILE A 48 11.13 -15.97 -17.42
N LEU A 49 10.98 -14.64 -17.49
CA LEU A 49 11.99 -13.75 -18.10
C LEU A 49 13.32 -13.78 -17.34
N ALA A 50 13.28 -13.85 -16.02
CA ALA A 50 14.48 -13.94 -15.20
C ALA A 50 15.06 -15.37 -15.11
N LYS A 51 14.39 -16.37 -15.70
CA LYS A 51 14.72 -17.81 -15.64
C LYS A 51 15.02 -18.29 -14.22
N LYS A 52 14.36 -17.71 -13.22
CA LYS A 52 14.55 -18.03 -11.80
C LYS A 52 13.24 -17.91 -11.04
N ILE A 53 13.05 -18.79 -10.07
CA ILE A 53 11.92 -18.72 -9.15
C ILE A 53 12.19 -17.58 -8.17
N ILE A 54 11.43 -16.49 -8.29
CA ILE A 54 11.52 -15.31 -7.42
C ILE A 54 10.48 -15.49 -6.33
N PHE A 55 10.82 -16.30 -5.32
CA PHE A 55 9.97 -16.55 -4.16
C PHE A 55 10.76 -16.30 -2.88
N ARG A 56 10.26 -15.42 -2.01
CA ARG A 56 10.86 -15.14 -0.70
C ARG A 56 10.07 -15.86 0.38
N ARG A 57 10.72 -16.79 1.07
CA ARG A 57 10.12 -17.51 2.21
C ARG A 57 9.78 -16.55 3.35
N SER A 58 8.64 -16.78 3.97
CA SER A 58 8.12 -16.06 5.12
C SER A 58 7.72 -17.03 6.23
N LEU A 59 7.80 -16.59 7.49
CA LEU A 59 7.30 -17.37 8.64
C LEU A 59 5.80 -17.67 8.52
N PHE A 60 5.07 -16.84 7.76
CA PHE A 60 3.63 -16.99 7.54
C PHE A 60 3.27 -17.99 6.42
N ASP A 61 4.25 -18.53 5.70
CA ASP A 61 3.97 -19.46 4.59
C ASP A 61 3.26 -20.73 5.10
N VAL A 62 3.74 -21.31 6.21
CA VAL A 62 3.15 -22.53 6.79
C VAL A 62 1.73 -22.29 7.32
N PRO A 63 1.46 -21.26 8.16
CA PRO A 63 0.09 -20.95 8.58
C PRO A 63 -0.87 -20.68 7.41
N ILE A 64 -0.44 -19.93 6.39
CA ILE A 64 -1.28 -19.63 5.22
C ILE A 64 -1.59 -20.90 4.43
N LEU A 65 -0.60 -21.76 4.19
CA LEU A 65 -0.81 -23.02 3.48
C LEU A 65 -1.73 -23.97 4.24
N LEU A 66 -1.56 -24.09 5.56
CA LEU A 66 -2.46 -24.89 6.41
C LEU A 66 -3.89 -24.36 6.36
N PHE A 67 -4.08 -23.04 6.41
CA PHE A 67 -5.39 -22.42 6.32
C PHE A 67 -6.03 -22.58 4.93
N LEU A 68 -5.25 -22.45 3.85
CA LEU A 68 -5.73 -22.73 2.50
C LEU A 68 -6.12 -24.18 2.31
N PHE A 69 -5.34 -25.10 2.87
CA PHE A 69 -5.62 -26.52 2.80
C PHE A 69 -6.90 -26.88 3.57
N SER A 70 -7.11 -26.32 4.76
CA SER A 70 -8.36 -26.53 5.50
C SER A 70 -9.58 -25.96 4.76
N GLN A 71 -9.46 -24.78 4.16
CA GLN A 71 -10.49 -24.18 3.31
C GLN A 71 -10.79 -25.03 2.06
N LEU A 72 -9.75 -25.61 1.44
CA LEU A 72 -9.92 -26.51 0.29
C LEU A 72 -10.69 -27.77 0.67
N LEU A 73 -10.33 -28.41 1.78
CA LEU A 73 -11.06 -29.57 2.29
C LEU A 73 -12.50 -29.20 2.64
N SER A 74 -12.70 -28.09 3.34
CA SER A 74 -14.04 -27.60 3.69
C SER A 74 -14.88 -27.33 2.44
N THR A 75 -14.29 -26.81 1.36
CA THR A 75 -14.98 -26.57 0.10
C THR A 75 -15.31 -27.89 -0.62
N ALA A 76 -14.39 -28.84 -0.63
CA ALA A 76 -14.56 -30.14 -1.30
C ALA A 76 -15.65 -31.01 -0.64
N PHE A 77 -15.78 -30.94 0.69
CA PHE A 77 -16.80 -31.68 1.45
C PHE A 77 -18.05 -30.85 1.78
N SER A 78 -18.18 -29.64 1.23
CA SER A 78 -19.32 -28.77 1.50
C SER A 78 -20.60 -29.28 0.84
N ILE A 79 -21.73 -29.06 1.52
CA ILE A 79 -23.07 -29.28 0.96
C ILE A 79 -23.34 -28.30 -0.20
N ASP A 80 -22.91 -27.04 -0.05
CA ASP A 80 -22.97 -26.02 -1.09
C ASP A 80 -21.56 -25.57 -1.46
N VAL A 81 -21.00 -26.28 -2.44
CA VAL A 81 -19.68 -26.01 -3.00
C VAL A 81 -19.58 -24.59 -3.59
N ARG A 82 -20.66 -24.06 -4.17
CA ARG A 82 -20.63 -22.74 -4.81
C ARG A 82 -20.47 -21.64 -3.77
N THR A 83 -21.24 -21.72 -2.68
CA THR A 83 -21.14 -20.79 -1.57
C THR A 83 -19.78 -20.91 -0.87
N SER A 84 -19.25 -22.11 -0.69
CA SER A 84 -17.89 -22.30 -0.12
C SER A 84 -16.78 -21.76 -1.02
N LEU A 85 -16.93 -21.86 -2.34
CA LEU A 85 -15.91 -21.43 -3.29
C LEU A 85 -15.91 -19.91 -3.48
N LEU A 86 -17.08 -19.30 -3.65
CA LEU A 86 -17.25 -17.86 -3.96
C LEU A 86 -17.46 -16.98 -2.71
N GLY A 87 -17.96 -17.56 -1.62
CA GLY A 87 -18.41 -16.83 -0.44
C GLY A 87 -19.90 -16.52 -0.48
N TYR A 88 -20.40 -15.94 0.61
CA TYR A 88 -21.82 -15.61 0.78
C TYR A 88 -22.26 -14.49 -0.19
N TYR A 89 -23.42 -14.64 -0.83
CA TYR A 89 -23.90 -13.74 -1.88
C TYR A 89 -23.95 -12.26 -1.47
N SER A 90 -24.25 -11.91 -0.22
CA SER A 90 -24.26 -10.49 0.17
C SER A 90 -22.86 -9.88 0.38
N ARG A 91 -21.81 -10.70 0.41
CA ARG A 91 -20.45 -10.29 0.78
C ARG A 91 -19.42 -10.58 -0.32
N PHE A 92 -19.62 -11.64 -1.11
CA PHE A 92 -18.72 -12.09 -2.17
C PHE A 92 -17.25 -12.29 -1.72
N HIS A 93 -17.05 -12.48 -0.42
CA HIS A 93 -15.78 -12.77 0.22
C HIS A 93 -15.98 -13.79 1.35
N GLY A 94 -14.88 -14.41 1.80
CA GLY A 94 -14.90 -15.46 2.82
C GLY A 94 -14.95 -16.88 2.27
N GLY A 95 -15.05 -17.05 0.94
CA GLY A 95 -14.88 -18.34 0.27
C GLY A 95 -13.42 -18.65 -0.07
N PHE A 96 -13.19 -19.85 -0.62
CA PHE A 96 -11.87 -20.33 -1.02
C PHE A 96 -11.17 -19.38 -2.01
N LEU A 97 -11.86 -18.86 -3.03
CA LEU A 97 -11.26 -17.97 -4.03
C LEU A 97 -10.74 -16.66 -3.44
N SER A 98 -11.49 -16.06 -2.50
CA SER A 98 -11.06 -14.85 -1.80
C SER A 98 -9.78 -15.10 -0.99
N THR A 99 -9.74 -16.22 -0.26
CA THR A 99 -8.59 -16.63 0.55
C THR A 99 -7.36 -16.93 -0.31
N LEU A 100 -7.56 -17.63 -1.43
CA LEU A 100 -6.51 -17.90 -2.42
C LEU A 100 -5.95 -16.59 -2.99
N SER A 101 -6.83 -15.65 -3.32
CA SER A 101 -6.44 -14.35 -3.87
C SER A 101 -5.59 -13.54 -2.89
N TYR A 102 -6.01 -13.47 -1.62
CA TYR A 102 -5.23 -12.81 -0.57
C TYR A 102 -3.86 -13.46 -0.36
N SER A 103 -3.79 -14.79 -0.44
CA SER A 103 -2.54 -15.54 -0.29
C SER A 103 -1.58 -15.27 -1.45
N LEU A 104 -2.08 -15.28 -2.69
CA LEU A 104 -1.30 -14.91 -3.88
C LEU A 104 -0.80 -13.48 -3.81
N LEU A 105 -1.66 -12.53 -3.42
CA LEU A 105 -1.27 -11.13 -3.23
C LEU A 105 -0.19 -10.99 -2.15
N PHE A 106 -0.31 -11.73 -1.04
CA PHE A 106 0.69 -11.75 0.02
C PHE A 106 2.06 -12.24 -0.50
N TRP A 107 2.13 -13.42 -1.12
CA TRP A 107 3.40 -13.96 -1.63
C TRP A 107 4.01 -13.09 -2.72
N ALA A 108 3.17 -12.56 -3.63
CA ALA A 108 3.61 -11.61 -4.64
C ALA A 108 4.14 -10.32 -4.01
N PHE A 109 3.51 -9.82 -2.93
CA PHE A 109 3.97 -8.63 -2.23
C PHE A 109 5.33 -8.87 -1.58
N VAL A 110 5.47 -9.93 -0.77
CA VAL A 110 6.70 -10.27 -0.05
C VAL A 110 7.88 -10.54 -0.98
N SER A 111 7.63 -11.18 -2.12
CA SER A 111 8.67 -11.56 -3.08
C SER A 111 9.12 -10.42 -4.00
N ASN A 112 8.31 -9.37 -4.16
CA ASN A 112 8.56 -8.34 -5.17
C ASN A 112 8.68 -6.91 -4.63
N MET A 113 8.22 -6.63 -3.41
CA MET A 113 8.30 -5.31 -2.78
C MET A 113 9.57 -5.16 -1.95
N ASP A 114 10.25 -4.03 -2.15
CA ASP A 114 11.34 -3.57 -1.29
C ASP A 114 10.83 -2.52 -0.30
N ARG A 115 11.68 -2.11 0.65
CA ARG A 115 11.32 -1.13 1.68
C ARG A 115 10.75 0.18 1.09
N ALA A 116 11.34 0.69 0.01
CA ALA A 116 10.92 1.95 -0.59
C ALA A 116 9.53 1.82 -1.25
N LYS A 117 9.31 0.74 -2.00
CA LYS A 117 8.01 0.42 -2.62
C LYS A 117 6.94 0.15 -1.59
N THR A 118 7.25 -0.59 -0.52
CA THR A 118 6.33 -0.85 0.60
C THR A 118 5.92 0.46 1.27
N LEU A 119 6.87 1.34 1.60
CA LEU A 119 6.54 2.65 2.17
C LEU A 119 5.66 3.49 1.23
N LYS A 120 5.89 3.42 -0.09
CA LYS A 120 5.03 4.07 -1.08
C LYS A 120 3.61 3.50 -1.04
N ALA A 121 3.47 2.18 -1.07
CA ALA A 121 2.16 1.50 -1.00
C ALA A 121 1.37 1.87 0.26
N ILE A 122 2.04 1.92 1.42
CA ILE A 122 1.40 2.33 2.68
C ILE A 122 0.96 3.80 2.61
N ARG A 123 1.72 4.70 1.99
CA ARG A 123 1.27 6.09 1.78
C ARG A 123 0.01 6.18 0.92
N PHE A 124 -0.10 5.37 -0.13
CA PHE A 124 -1.32 5.29 -0.94
C PHE A 124 -2.50 4.78 -0.10
N LEU A 125 -2.29 3.77 0.75
CA LEU A 125 -3.31 3.27 1.67
C LEU A 125 -3.78 4.35 2.66
N VAL A 126 -2.85 5.05 3.30
CA VAL A 126 -3.18 6.14 4.25
C VAL A 126 -3.87 7.29 3.55
N PHE A 127 -3.42 7.67 2.35
CA PHE A 127 -4.05 8.74 1.58
C PHE A 127 -5.49 8.38 1.18
N SER A 128 -5.72 7.13 0.80
CA SER A 128 -7.07 6.61 0.58
C SER A 128 -7.91 6.64 1.87
N GLY A 129 -7.32 6.29 3.01
CA GLY A 129 -7.92 6.45 4.34
C GLY A 129 -8.42 7.87 4.60
N ILE A 130 -7.63 8.88 4.25
CA ILE A 130 -8.03 10.29 4.40
C ILE A 130 -9.26 10.61 3.55
N ILE A 131 -9.30 10.16 2.28
CA ILE A 131 -10.45 10.39 1.38
C ILE A 131 -11.72 9.74 1.94
N VAL A 132 -11.62 8.47 2.35
CA VAL A 132 -12.75 7.71 2.91
C VAL A 132 -13.21 8.30 4.24
N SER A 133 -12.30 8.72 5.12
CA SER A 133 -12.66 9.42 6.36
C SER A 133 -13.34 10.77 6.08
N PHE A 134 -12.82 11.54 5.13
CA PHE A 134 -13.41 12.83 4.76
C PHE A 134 -14.84 12.66 4.24
N TYR A 135 -15.06 11.67 3.35
CA TYR A 135 -16.41 11.34 2.90
C TYR A 135 -17.32 10.92 4.06
N GLY A 136 -16.85 10.10 5.00
CA GLY A 136 -17.61 9.74 6.20
C GLY A 136 -18.01 10.94 7.07
N VAL A 137 -17.14 11.95 7.19
CA VAL A 137 -17.48 13.20 7.87
C VAL A 137 -18.59 13.95 7.12
N LEU A 138 -18.52 14.04 5.79
CA LEU A 138 -19.57 14.67 4.99
C LEU A 138 -20.91 13.92 5.07
N GLN A 139 -20.87 12.59 5.16
CA GLN A 139 -22.05 11.75 5.36
C GLN A 139 -22.78 12.08 6.67
N HIS A 140 -22.03 12.31 7.76
CA HIS A 140 -22.62 12.76 9.02
C HIS A 140 -23.42 14.06 8.85
N PHE A 141 -22.90 14.99 8.04
CA PHE A 141 -23.58 16.25 7.70
C PHE A 141 -24.70 16.10 6.65
N GLY A 142 -24.97 14.89 6.16
CA GLY A 142 -26.11 14.59 5.30
C GLY A 142 -25.91 14.88 3.82
N ILE A 143 -24.67 14.86 3.31
CA ILE A 143 -24.37 15.08 1.88
C ILE A 143 -25.11 14.13 0.94
N ASP A 144 -25.42 12.92 1.41
CA ASP A 144 -26.01 11.82 0.66
C ASP A 144 -27.19 11.17 1.41
N LYS A 145 -27.82 11.91 2.33
CA LYS A 145 -28.94 11.43 3.16
C LYS A 145 -30.11 10.88 2.33
N ASP A 146 -30.36 11.48 1.16
CA ASP A 146 -31.47 11.11 0.26
C ASP A 146 -31.06 10.04 -0.77
N VAL A 147 -29.78 9.66 -0.80
CA VAL A 147 -29.23 8.66 -1.73
C VAL A 147 -29.36 7.25 -1.16
N TRP A 148 -29.24 7.11 0.16
CA TRP A 148 -29.20 5.82 0.83
C TRP A 148 -30.47 5.58 1.64
N VAL A 149 -30.91 4.31 1.69
CA VAL A 149 -32.10 3.90 2.46
C VAL A 149 -31.85 3.95 3.98
N GLN A 150 -30.60 3.81 4.40
CA GLN A 150 -30.21 3.79 5.80
C GLN A 150 -29.97 5.22 6.32
N ASP A 151 -30.18 5.44 7.61
CA ASP A 151 -29.79 6.69 8.26
C ASP A 151 -28.26 6.81 8.32
N VAL A 152 -27.69 7.44 7.30
CA VAL A 152 -26.25 7.62 7.14
C VAL A 152 -25.70 8.67 8.11
N GLN A 153 -26.55 9.58 8.61
CA GLN A 153 -26.12 10.65 9.51
C GLN A 153 -25.80 10.10 10.90
N GLU A 154 -26.65 9.20 11.40
CA GLU A 154 -26.41 8.47 12.65
C GLU A 154 -25.44 7.30 12.47
N ARG A 155 -25.48 6.61 11.32
CA ARG A 155 -24.71 5.38 11.06
C ARG A 155 -23.78 5.53 9.86
N VAL A 156 -22.78 6.40 10.01
CA VAL A 156 -21.76 6.65 8.99
C VAL A 156 -21.01 5.37 8.59
N PHE A 157 -21.02 5.05 7.29
CA PHE A 157 -20.33 3.87 6.73
C PHE A 157 -19.34 4.19 5.60
N SER A 158 -19.30 5.44 5.15
CA SER A 158 -18.47 5.94 4.06
C SER A 158 -18.60 5.07 2.80
N THR A 159 -17.51 4.77 2.13
CA THR A 159 -17.47 3.89 0.94
C THR A 159 -17.44 2.41 1.28
N LEU A 160 -17.43 2.05 2.58
CA LEU A 160 -17.30 0.68 3.08
C LEU A 160 -18.64 0.02 3.41
N GLY A 161 -19.77 0.71 3.28
CA GLY A 161 -21.11 0.10 3.37
C GLY A 161 -21.57 -0.33 4.76
N GLN A 162 -20.68 -0.54 5.73
CA GLN A 162 -21.02 -0.78 7.13
C GLN A 162 -20.14 0.03 8.10
N PRO A 163 -20.71 0.65 9.16
CA PRO A 163 -19.94 1.41 10.15
C PRO A 163 -18.87 0.57 10.85
N ASN A 164 -19.16 -0.71 11.09
CA ASN A 164 -18.22 -1.65 11.73
C ASN A 164 -16.98 -1.92 10.86
N TRP A 165 -17.15 -2.02 9.54
CA TRP A 165 -16.04 -2.21 8.62
C TRP A 165 -15.20 -0.94 8.49
N LEU A 166 -15.86 0.22 8.44
CA LEU A 166 -15.18 1.52 8.49
C LEU A 166 -14.35 1.67 9.76
N ALA A 167 -14.94 1.40 10.93
CA ALA A 167 -14.25 1.47 12.20
C ALA A 167 -13.05 0.51 12.27
N ALA A 168 -13.25 -0.77 11.90
CA ALA A 168 -12.18 -1.76 11.91
C ALA A 168 -11.01 -1.36 11.01
N TRP A 169 -11.29 -0.84 9.81
CA TRP A 169 -10.27 -0.39 8.88
C TRP A 169 -9.53 0.85 9.39
N LEU A 170 -10.23 1.88 9.90
CA LEU A 170 -9.60 3.07 10.46
C LEU A 170 -8.74 2.75 11.69
N VAL A 171 -9.21 1.86 12.57
CA VAL A 171 -8.42 1.40 13.74
C VAL A 171 -7.12 0.74 13.29
N ALA A 172 -7.13 -0.04 12.20
CA ALA A 172 -5.91 -0.63 11.65
C ALA A 172 -4.98 0.42 11.01
N LEU A 173 -5.52 1.48 10.40
CA LEU A 173 -4.73 2.55 9.77
C LEU A 173 -4.16 3.56 10.78
N LEU A 174 -4.82 3.77 11.92
CA LEU A 174 -4.48 4.81 12.90
C LEU A 174 -3.01 4.74 13.39
N PRO A 175 -2.48 3.59 13.85
CA PRO A 175 -1.09 3.50 14.30
C PRO A 175 -0.09 3.84 13.19
N ILE A 176 -0.40 3.46 11.95
CA ILE A 176 0.45 3.70 10.78
C ILE A 176 0.46 5.19 10.44
N ALA A 177 -0.72 5.82 10.39
CA ALA A 177 -0.85 7.25 10.17
C ALA A 177 -0.12 8.07 11.26
N TRP A 178 -0.27 7.66 12.52
CA TRP A 178 0.41 8.26 13.66
C TRP A 178 1.94 8.14 13.55
N ALA A 179 2.45 6.97 13.15
CA ALA A 179 3.88 6.76 12.94
C ALA A 179 4.46 7.68 11.85
N PHE A 180 3.73 7.89 10.75
CA PHE A 180 4.16 8.86 9.73
C PHE A 180 4.17 10.29 10.24
N TYR A 181 3.14 10.69 10.99
CA TYR A 181 3.08 12.02 11.59
C TYR A 181 4.29 12.30 12.51
N LEU A 182 4.60 11.35 13.41
CA LEU A 182 5.76 11.46 14.30
C LEU A 182 7.08 11.53 13.52
N SER A 183 7.23 10.73 12.47
CA SER A 183 8.44 10.73 11.63
C SER A 183 8.65 12.07 10.91
N LEU A 184 7.58 12.69 10.41
CA LEU A 184 7.64 14.03 9.80
C LEU A 184 8.02 15.11 10.83
N ARG A 185 7.46 15.04 12.04
CA ARG A 185 7.77 15.98 13.12
C ARG A 185 9.24 15.91 13.55
N GLN A 186 9.81 14.72 13.65
CA GLN A 186 11.23 14.55 14.01
C GLN A 186 12.16 15.14 12.96
N LYS A 187 11.87 14.94 11.66
CA LYS A 187 12.64 15.55 10.57
C LYS A 187 12.56 17.08 10.60
N SER A 188 11.38 17.64 10.87
CA SER A 188 11.19 19.10 11.01
C SER A 188 12.02 19.68 12.17
N LYS A 189 12.02 19.01 13.34
CA LYS A 189 12.88 19.43 14.47
C LYS A 189 14.38 19.38 14.14
N ASN A 190 14.84 18.34 13.44
CA ASN A 190 16.24 18.23 13.01
C ASN A 190 16.63 19.25 11.93
N PHE A 191 15.66 19.74 11.15
CA PHE A 191 15.87 20.83 10.20
C PHE A 191 15.96 22.20 10.89
N LEU A 192 15.13 22.41 11.92
CA LEU A 192 15.11 23.65 12.70
C LEU A 192 16.28 23.78 13.68
N ILE A 193 16.91 22.67 14.08
CA ILE A 193 18.12 22.66 14.89
C ILE A 193 19.28 22.17 14.01
N PRO A 194 19.86 23.02 13.14
CA PRO A 194 21.12 22.66 12.50
C PRO A 194 22.17 22.46 13.59
N ASN A 195 22.85 21.32 13.55
CA ASN A 195 23.96 21.01 14.45
C ASN A 195 24.95 22.19 14.45
N PRO A 196 25.22 22.86 15.59
CA PRO A 196 26.11 24.02 15.62
C PRO A 196 27.49 23.70 15.06
N ALA A 197 27.95 22.45 15.20
CA ALA A 197 29.20 21.99 14.59
C ALA A 197 29.23 22.09 13.05
N ARG A 198 28.09 21.97 12.35
CA ARG A 198 28.01 22.16 10.89
C ARG A 198 28.01 23.63 10.49
N VAL A 199 27.43 24.50 11.31
CA VAL A 199 27.44 25.96 11.08
C VAL A 199 28.85 26.53 11.30
N PHE A 200 29.58 26.02 12.30
CA PHE A 200 30.96 26.42 12.57
C PHE A 200 31.96 26.05 11.44
N TRP A 201 31.73 24.97 10.69
CA TRP A 201 32.58 24.60 9.56
C TRP A 201 32.39 25.49 8.32
N VAL A 202 31.16 25.98 8.09
CA VAL A 202 30.87 26.89 6.98
C VAL A 202 31.49 28.27 7.19
N TRP A 203 31.68 28.68 8.45
CA TRP A 203 32.22 30.00 8.79
C TRP A 203 33.76 30.06 8.89
N ARG A 204 34.46 28.92 8.86
CA ARG A 204 35.93 28.84 8.99
C ARG A 204 36.66 28.55 7.68
N SER A 205 35.95 28.51 6.57
CA SER A 205 36.56 28.41 5.24
C SER A 205 37.08 29.80 4.86
N PRO A 206 38.41 30.01 4.70
CA PRO A 206 38.91 31.30 4.24
C PRO A 206 38.36 31.58 2.83
N PRO A 207 38.02 32.84 2.50
CA PRO A 207 37.63 33.17 1.14
C PRO A 207 38.81 32.87 0.22
N LEU A 208 38.58 32.00 -0.78
CA LEU A 208 39.51 31.83 -1.89
C LEU A 208 39.75 33.22 -2.50
N SER A 209 40.97 33.72 -2.34
CA SER A 209 41.42 34.98 -2.92
C SER A 209 41.17 34.94 -4.43
N SER A 210 40.36 35.89 -4.89
CA SER A 210 40.10 36.10 -6.31
C SER A 210 41.38 36.63 -6.94
N GLY A 211 42.06 35.79 -7.73
CA GLY A 211 43.19 36.21 -8.54
C GLY A 211 44.34 35.22 -8.48
N GLU A 212 44.23 34.12 -9.22
CA GLU A 212 45.35 33.54 -9.97
C GLU A 212 44.79 32.45 -10.88
N LEU A 213 44.36 32.89 -12.06
CA LEU A 213 44.12 32.03 -13.20
C LEU A 213 44.91 32.61 -14.38
N ILE A 214 45.85 31.78 -14.84
CA ILE A 214 46.46 31.73 -16.17
C ILE A 214 47.62 32.72 -16.46
N PHE A 215 48.85 32.18 -16.58
CA PHE A 215 49.70 32.14 -17.79
C PHE A 215 51.20 32.07 -17.42
N SER A 216 51.87 30.96 -17.73
CA SER A 216 53.13 30.97 -18.48
C SER A 216 53.54 29.56 -18.86
N THR A 217 53.62 29.38 -20.17
CA THR A 217 54.15 28.26 -20.93
C THR A 217 55.65 28.05 -20.75
N ALA A 218 56.08 26.81 -21.07
CA ALA A 218 57.33 26.43 -21.72
C ALA A 218 58.64 26.23 -20.90
N SER A 219 59.12 24.98 -20.97
CA SER A 219 60.51 24.56 -21.32
C SER A 219 61.64 24.66 -20.29
N ARG A 220 62.09 23.49 -19.80
CA ARG A 220 63.48 22.94 -19.79
C ARG A 220 63.48 21.67 -18.92
N LYS A 221 63.63 20.47 -19.47
CA LYS A 221 64.89 19.73 -19.72
C LYS A 221 65.96 19.88 -18.63
N ASP A 222 66.34 18.70 -18.11
CA ASP A 222 67.66 18.26 -17.67
C ASP A 222 68.08 18.32 -16.17
N GLN A 223 68.43 17.10 -15.71
CA GLN A 223 69.57 16.69 -14.85
C GLN A 223 69.43 16.46 -13.33
N SER A 224 69.68 15.18 -12.95
CA SER A 224 70.50 14.63 -11.82
C SER A 224 70.12 15.01 -10.38
N PHE A 225 70.04 14.12 -9.39
CA PHE A 225 70.73 12.86 -9.08
C PHE A 225 69.77 11.86 -8.43
#